data_AF-A0A2I1E8A1-F1
#
_entry.id   AF-A0A2I1E8A1-F1
#
_cell.length_a   1.000
_cell.length_b   1.000
_cell.length_c   1.000
_cell.angle_alpha   90.00
_cell.angle_beta   90.00
_cell.angle_gamma   90.00
#
_symmetry.space_group_name_H-M   'P 1'
#
loop_
_entity.id
_entity.type
_entity.pdbx_description
1 polymer ?
#
loop_
_entity_poly.entity_id
_entity_poly.type
_entity_poly.pdbx_seq_one_letter_code
_entity_poly.pdbx_strand_id
1 'polypeptide(L)'
;MNVDIDEKVVIIGPNGGKVGTIFMDLYIQFCSTDSAVEGLCPYLNMSKDEYKEFIFKDYRNEICQSKNTKLYMVRYWAQKV
;
A
#
# COMPACT_ATOMS: atom_id res chain seq x y z
N MET A 1 5.58 28.63 -5.31
CA MET A 1 5.68 27.27 -5.87
C MET A 1 4.26 26.80 -6.10
N ASN A 2 3.84 26.55 -7.33
CA ASN A 2 2.53 25.95 -7.59
C ASN A 2 2.63 24.45 -7.32
N VAL A 3 1.73 23.94 -6.49
CA VAL A 3 1.61 22.51 -6.18
C VAL A 3 0.28 22.05 -6.72
N ASP A 4 0.31 21.16 -7.70
CA ASP A 4 -0.88 20.50 -8.23
C ASP A 4 -1.16 19.25 -7.40
N ILE A 5 -2.42 19.09 -6.98
CA ILE A 5 -2.88 17.98 -6.14
C ILE A 5 -3.81 17.10 -6.99
N ASP A 6 -3.49 15.81 -7.11
CA ASP A 6 -4.35 14.80 -7.73
C ASP A 6 -4.86 13.84 -6.64
N GLU A 7 -6.18 13.84 -6.42
CA GLU A 7 -6.85 12.95 -5.48
C GLU A 7 -7.55 11.81 -6.24
N LYS A 8 -7.25 10.56 -5.86
CA LYS A 8 -7.88 9.38 -6.46
C LYS A 8 -8.35 8.40 -5.40
N VAL A 9 -9.60 7.97 -5.54
CA VAL A 9 -10.17 6.87 -4.76
C VAL A 9 -10.03 5.59 -5.56
N VAL A 10 -9.36 4.60 -4.99
CA VAL A 10 -9.18 3.28 -5.61
C VAL A 10 -9.72 2.22 -4.65
N ILE A 11 -10.53 1.30 -5.16
CA ILE A 11 -10.88 0.07 -4.45
C ILE A 11 -9.67 -0.86 -4.60
N ILE A 12 -9.06 -1.28 -3.50
CA ILE A 12 -7.91 -2.18 -3.55
C ILE A 12 -8.38 -3.62 -3.72
N GLY A 13 -7.57 -4.42 -4.43
CA GLY A 13 -7.77 -5.85 -4.57
C GLY A 13 -8.75 -6.21 -5.69
N PRO A 14 -9.21 -7.46 -5.75
CA PRO A 14 -9.97 -7.99 -6.88
C PRO A 14 -11.24 -7.20 -7.20
N ASN A 15 -11.89 -6.62 -6.18
CA ASN A 15 -13.12 -5.83 -6.33
C ASN A 15 -12.90 -4.49 -7.03
N GLY A 16 -11.66 -3.99 -7.07
CA GLY A 16 -11.29 -2.79 -7.83
C GLY A 16 -10.93 -3.06 -9.29
N GLY A 17 -11.17 -4.28 -9.78
CA GLY A 17 -10.78 -4.70 -11.11
C GLY A 17 -9.26 -4.62 -11.32
N LYS A 18 -8.84 -4.46 -12.57
CA LYS A 18 -7.40 -4.47 -12.94
C LYS A 18 -6.58 -3.41 -12.19
N VAL A 19 -7.12 -2.21 -12.01
CA VAL A 19 -6.43 -1.12 -11.31
C VAL A 19 -6.26 -1.45 -9.83
N GLY A 20 -7.32 -1.93 -9.17
CA GLY A 20 -7.27 -2.34 -7.77
C GLY A 20 -6.25 -3.45 -7.49
N THR A 21 -6.16 -4.45 -8.38
CA THR A 21 -5.18 -5.52 -8.28
C THR A 21 -3.75 -5.03 -8.47
N ILE A 22 -3.48 -4.19 -9.48
CA ILE A 22 -2.15 -3.63 -9.71
C ILE A 22 -1.70 -2.79 -8.50
N PHE A 23 -2.59 -1.98 -7.94
CA PHE A 23 -2.27 -1.20 -6.74
C PHE A 23 -1.99 -2.08 -5.52
N MET A 24 -2.74 -3.16 -5.33
CA MET A 24 -2.48 -4.15 -4.27
C MET A 24 -1.07 -4.74 -4.41
N ASP A 25 -0.71 -5.18 -5.61
CA ASP A 25 0.61 -5.77 -5.87
C ASP A 25 1.74 -4.75 -5.62
N LEU A 26 1.58 -3.51 -6.10
CA LEU A 26 2.53 -2.42 -5.84
C LEU A 26 2.68 -2.12 -4.35
N TYR A 27 1.59 -2.10 -3.59
CA TYR A 27 1.60 -1.85 -2.16
C TYR A 27 2.33 -2.97 -1.41
N ILE A 28 1.99 -4.23 -1.69
CA ILE A 28 2.67 -5.39 -1.07
C ILE A 28 4.16 -5.38 -1.40
N GLN A 29 4.50 -5.07 -2.65
CA GLN A 29 5.90 -4.98 -3.07
C GLN A 29 6.63 -3.84 -2.34
N PHE A 30 6.01 -2.67 -2.19
CA PHE A 30 6.58 -1.58 -1.39
C PHE A 30 6.82 -2.01 0.06
N CYS A 31 5.82 -2.62 0.71
CA CYS A 31 5.94 -3.14 2.08
C CYS A 31 7.07 -4.18 2.22
N SER A 32 7.39 -4.93 1.17
CA SER A 32 8.49 -5.89 1.18
C SER A 32 9.90 -5.29 1.03
N THR A 33 10.03 -4.00 0.74
CA THR A 33 11.35 -3.35 0.60
C THR A 33 12.05 -3.21 1.95
N ASP A 34 13.38 -3.31 1.97
CA ASP A 34 14.17 -3.22 3.21
C ASP A 34 13.89 -1.91 3.96
N SER A 35 13.77 -0.79 3.25
CA SER A 35 13.43 0.50 3.86
C SER A 35 12.05 0.52 4.52
N ALA A 36 11.05 -0.11 3.89
CA ALA A 36 9.71 -0.21 4.48
C ALA A 36 9.72 -1.15 5.69
N VAL A 37 10.40 -2.29 5.60
CA VAL A 37 10.55 -3.25 6.71
C VAL A 37 11.21 -2.56 7.91
N GLU A 38 12.33 -1.87 7.70
CA GLU A 38 13.05 -1.16 8.76
C GLU A 38 12.25 -0.01 9.36
N GLY A 39 11.50 0.70 8.53
CA GLY A 39 10.61 1.76 8.98
C GLY A 39 9.42 1.23 9.78
N LEU A 40 8.74 0.18 9.30
CA LEU A 40 7.43 -0.26 9.79
C LEU A 40 7.50 -1.26 10.95
N CYS A 41 8.51 -2.12 11.00
CA CYS A 41 8.65 -3.12 12.07
C CYS A 41 8.61 -2.49 13.47
N PRO A 42 9.35 -1.39 13.76
CA PRO A 42 9.27 -0.73 15.06
C PRO A 42 7.89 -0.17 15.40
N TYR A 43 7.16 0.39 14.42
CA TYR A 43 5.81 0.92 14.64
C TYR A 43 4.78 -0.17 14.92
N LEU A 44 4.97 -1.35 14.33
CA LEU A 44 4.09 -2.51 14.51
C LEU A 44 4.50 -3.38 15.70
N ASN A 45 5.64 -3.07 16.35
CA ASN A 45 6.23 -3.89 17.40
C ASN A 45 6.40 -5.36 16.97
N MET A 46 6.90 -5.55 15.74
CA MET A 46 7.16 -6.86 15.14
C MET A 46 8.65 -7.00 14.81
N SER A 47 9.16 -8.22 14.85
CA SER A 47 10.43 -8.55 14.22
C SER A 47 10.32 -8.51 12.69
N LYS A 48 11.47 -8.43 12.00
CA LYS A 48 11.51 -8.44 10.52
C LYS A 48 10.88 -9.70 9.92
N ASP A 49 11.05 -10.85 10.60
CA ASP A 49 10.51 -12.12 10.12
C ASP A 49 9.00 -12.23 10.34
N GLU A 50 8.50 -11.83 11.52
CA GLU A 50 7.06 -11.72 11.80
C GLU A 50 6.37 -10.77 10.82
N TYR A 51 6.99 -9.62 10.53
CA TYR A 51 6.47 -8.65 9.57
C TYR A 51 6.38 -9.23 8.14
N LYS A 52 7.41 -9.95 7.70
CA LYS A 52 7.39 -10.59 6.38
C LYS A 52 6.28 -11.63 6.28
N GLU A 53 6.12 -12.48 7.31
CA GLU A 53 5.03 -13.46 7.31
C GLU A 53 3.67 -12.76 7.29
N PHE A 54 3.48 -11.72 8.13
CA PHE A 54 2.26 -10.92 8.15
C PHE A 54 1.92 -10.31 6.78
N ILE A 55 2.87 -9.65 6.10
CA ILE A 55 2.61 -9.00 4.80
C ILE A 55 2.33 -10.01 3.68
N PHE A 56 3.14 -11.08 3.59
CA PHE A 56 3.03 -12.00 2.45
C PHE A 56 1.87 -12.98 2.58
N LYS A 57 1.47 -13.32 3.81
CA LYS A 57 0.47 -14.35 4.08
C LYS A 57 -0.83 -13.73 4.56
N ASP A 58 -0.81 -13.07 5.70
CA ASP A 58 -2.03 -12.66 6.39
C ASP A 58 -2.69 -11.46 5.69
N TYR A 59 -1.92 -10.40 5.46
CA TYR A 59 -2.41 -9.16 4.85
C TYR A 59 -2.88 -9.36 3.41
N ARG A 60 -2.14 -10.14 2.61
CA ARG A 60 -2.52 -10.46 1.23
C ARG A 60 -3.85 -11.21 1.18
N ASN A 61 -4.04 -12.20 2.05
CA ASN A 61 -5.27 -12.96 2.14
C ASN A 61 -6.44 -12.10 2.62
N GLU A 62 -6.21 -11.26 3.63
CA GLU A 62 -7.24 -10.38 4.19
C GLU A 62 -7.75 -9.36 3.16
N ILE A 63 -6.86 -8.72 2.40
CA ILE A 63 -7.28 -7.80 1.33
C ILE A 63 -8.07 -8.51 0.23
N CYS A 64 -7.70 -9.75 -0.12
CA CYS A 64 -8.43 -10.49 -1.15
C CYS A 64 -9.84 -10.88 -0.70
N GLN A 65 -10.08 -10.99 0.61
CA GLN A 65 -11.38 -11.34 1.19
C GLN A 65 -12.20 -10.11 1.58
N SER A 66 -11.56 -8.97 1.83
CA SER A 66 -12.24 -7.72 2.16
C SER A 66 -13.07 -7.22 0.98
N LYS A 67 -14.39 -7.17 1.16
CA LYS A 67 -15.32 -6.67 0.14
C LYS A 67 -15.29 -5.13 -0.01
N ASN A 68 -14.70 -4.40 0.94
CA ASN A 68 -14.96 -2.96 1.10
C ASN A 68 -13.72 -2.07 1.33
N THR A 69 -12.49 -2.56 1.13
CA THR A 69 -11.29 -1.72 1.36
C THR A 69 -11.18 -0.63 0.28
N LYS A 70 -11.34 0.64 0.70
CA LYS A 70 -11.13 1.82 -0.12
C LYS A 70 -9.84 2.52 0.29
N LEU A 71 -9.00 2.87 -0.68
CA LEU A 71 -7.81 3.68 -0.48
C LEU A 71 -8.01 5.06 -1.10
N TYR A 72 -7.64 6.08 -0.33
CA TYR A 72 -7.56 7.46 -0.79
C TYR A 72 -6.09 7.76 -1.04
N MET A 73 -5.72 7.97 -2.30
CA MET A 73 -4.37 8.36 -2.68
C MET A 73 -4.35 9.84 -3.04
N VAL A 74 -3.45 10.58 -2.41
CA VAL A 74 -3.15 11.97 -2.74
C VAL A 74 -1.76 12.01 -3.34
N ARG A 75 -1.63 12.53 -4.57
CA ARG A 75 -0.34 12.78 -5.21
C ARG A 75 -0.09 14.27 -5.29
N TYR A 76 1.12 14.67 -4.88
CA TYR A 76 1.60 16.04 -4.95
C TYR A 76 2.60 16.14 -6.10
N TRP A 77 2.31 17.05 -7.05
CA TRP A 77 3.25 17.42 -8.09
C TRP A 77 3.68 18.85 -7.84
N ALA A 78 4.98 19.07 -7.63
CA ALA A 78 5.53 20.41 -7.57
C ALA A 78 6.26 20.70 -8.88
N GLN A 79 5.96 21.83 -9.51
CA GLN A 79 6.82 22.31 -10.60
C GLN A 79 8.21 22.61 -10.03
N LYS A 80 9.24 22.04 -10.66
CA LYS A 80 10.63 22.38 -10.35
C LYS A 80 10.85 23.84 -10.77
N VAL A 81 11.23 24.67 -9.80
CA VAL A 81 11.57 26.09 -10.01
C VAL A 81 12.94 26.19 -10.66
#